data_AF-A0A7G9SK74-F1
#
_entry.id   AF-A0A7G9SK74-F1
#
_cell.length_a   1.000
_cell.length_b   1.000
_cell.length_c   1.000
_cell.angle_alpha   90.00
_cell.angle_beta   90.00
_cell.angle_gamma   90.00
#
_symmetry.space_group_name_H-M   'P 1'
#
loop_
_entity.id
_entity.type
_entity.pdbx_description
1 polymer ?
#
loop_
_entity_poly.entity_id
_entity_poly.type
_entity_poly.pdbx_seq_one_letter_code
_entity_poly.pdbx_strand_id
1 'polypeptide(L)' 'MESDERYYRRRAVEERMAAQRAVTETARAWHAKLAEDYAARAGPLPIYAASISA' A
#
# COMPACT_ATOMS: atom_id res chain seq x y z
N MET A 1 -2.44 12.90 -17.14
CA MET A 1 -2.41 11.47 -16.78
C MET A 1 -1.66 11.38 -15.46
N GLU A 2 -2.34 11.10 -14.35
CA GLU A 2 -1.65 10.69 -13.11
C GLU A 2 -0.83 9.46 -13.50
N SER A 3 0.50 9.51 -13.37
CA SER A 3 1.34 8.38 -13.73
C SER A 3 0.85 7.15 -12.94
N ASP A 4 0.67 6.02 -13.62
CA ASP A 4 0.18 4.78 -13.02
C ASP A 4 0.91 4.45 -11.71
N GLU A 5 2.20 4.81 -11.63
CA GLU A 5 3.02 4.74 -10.43
C GLU A 5 2.41 5.48 -9.21
N ARG A 6 2.02 6.75 -9.36
CA ARG A 6 1.48 7.57 -8.26
C ARG A 6 0.12 7.04 -7.82
N TYR A 7 -0.69 6.57 -8.78
CA TYR A 7 -1.95 5.90 -8.52
C TYR A 7 -1.72 4.63 -7.69
N TYR A 8 -0.81 3.74 -8.12
CA TYR A 8 -0.50 2.50 -7.40
C TYR A 8 0.12 2.74 -6.02
N ARG A 9 0.97 3.76 -5.85
CA ARG A 9 1.48 4.14 -4.51
C ARG A 9 0.35 4.56 -3.57
N ARG A 10 -0.58 5.41 -4.04
CA ARG A 10 -1.73 5.83 -3.22
C ARG A 10 -2.58 4.62 -2.84
N ARG A 11 -2.91 3.74 -3.80
CA ARG A 11 -3.69 2.54 -3.55
C ARG A 11 -3.01 1.59 -2.56
N ALA A 12 -1.70 1.39 -2.67
CA ALA A 12 -0.96 0.55 -1.72
C ALA A 12 -1.08 1.06 -0.27
N VAL A 13 -1.01 2.38 -0.05
CA VAL A 13 -1.20 2.99 1.27
C VAL A 13 -2.64 2.84 1.76
N GLU A 14 -3.63 3.11 0.90
CA GLU A 14 -5.05 2.96 1.25
C GLU A 14 -5.38 1.53 1.67
N GLU A 15 -4.93 0.53 0.92
CA GLU A 15 -5.14 -0.89 1.24
C GLU A 15 -4.42 -1.29 2.52
N ARG A 16 -3.21 -0.79 2.76
CA ARG A 16 -2.52 -1.01 4.03
C ARG A 16 -3.29 -0.43 5.23
N MET A 17 -3.92 0.73 5.06
CA MET A 17 -4.77 1.33 6.09
C MET A 17 -6.08 0.55 6.27
N ALA A 18 -6.67 0.05 5.18
CA ALA A 18 -7.84 -0.83 5.24
C ALA A 18 -7.52 -2.14 5.96
N ALA A 19 -6.34 -2.73 5.73
CA ALA A 19 -5.87 -3.92 6.45
C ALA A 19 -5.76 -3.68 7.96
N GLN A 20 -5.29 -2.49 8.37
CA GLN A 20 -5.22 -2.14 9.80
C GLN A 20 -6.59 -1.92 10.43
N ARG A 21 -7.55 -1.39 9.66
CA ARG A 21 -8.92 -1.11 10.13
C ARG A 21 -9.85 -2.32 10.04
N ALA A 22 -9.49 -3.34 9.28
CA ALA A 22 -10.32 -4.50 9.05
C ALA A 22 -10.54 -5.30 10.33
N VAL A 23 -11.81 -5.52 10.68
CA VAL A 23 -12.21 -6.23 11.90
C VAL A 23 -11.88 -7.72 11.80
N THR A 24 -12.16 -8.34 10.65
CA THR A 24 -11.97 -9.78 10.43
C THR A 24 -10.58 -10.09 9.85
N GLU A 25 -10.00 -11.20 10.27
CA GLU A 25 -8.68 -11.63 9.80
C GLU A 25 -8.63 -11.83 8.28
N THR A 26 -9.68 -12.40 7.69
CA THR A 26 -9.79 -12.56 6.23
C THR A 26 -9.71 -11.22 5.50
N ALA A 27 -10.41 -10.19 5.99
CA ALA A 27 -10.35 -8.87 5.38
C ALA A 27 -8.97 -8.22 5.56
N ARG A 28 -8.32 -8.40 6.72
CA ARG A 28 -6.94 -7.93 6.92
C ARG A 28 -5.98 -8.57 5.93
N ALA A 29 -6.04 -9.89 5.78
CA ALA A 29 -5.17 -10.64 4.88
C ALA A 29 -5.41 -10.25 3.41
N TRP A 30 -6.68 -10.04 3.03
CA TRP A 30 -7.04 -9.60 1.69
C TRP A 30 -6.49 -8.20 1.38
N HIS A 31 -6.72 -7.23 2.27
CA HIS A 31 -6.22 -5.87 2.09
C HIS A 31 -4.68 -5.81 2.16
N ALA A 32 -4.05 -6.62 3.00
CA ALA A 32 -2.58 -6.72 3.05
C ALA A 32 -2.01 -7.20 1.71
N LYS A 33 -2.60 -8.27 1.14
CA LYS A 33 -2.22 -8.78 -0.18
C LYS A 33 -2.38 -7.72 -1.28
N LEU A 34 -3.47 -6.97 -1.27
CA LEU A 34 -3.69 -5.89 -2.25
C LEU A 34 -2.67 -4.76 -2.10
N ALA A 35 -2.32 -4.40 -0.87
CA ALA A 35 -1.30 -3.39 -0.61
C ALA A 35 0.06 -3.79 -1.22
N GLU A 36 0.44 -5.06 -1.09
CA GLU A 36 1.67 -5.60 -1.67
C GLU A 36 1.63 -5.62 -3.21
N ASP A 37 0.53 -6.05 -3.82
CA ASP A 37 0.37 -6.08 -5.28
C ASP A 37 0.45 -4.68 -5.89
N TYR A 38 -0.20 -3.70 -5.27
CA TYR A 38 -0.11 -2.30 -5.69
C TYR A 38 1.29 -1.72 -5.47
N ALA A 39 1.95 -2.03 -4.35
CA ALA A 39 3.31 -1.58 -4.10
C ALA A 39 4.30 -2.15 -5.14
N ALA A 40 4.13 -3.40 -5.55
CA ALA A 40 4.96 -4.02 -6.59
C ALA A 40 4.76 -3.34 -7.97
N ARG A 41 3.51 -3.00 -8.33
CA ARG A 41 3.20 -2.28 -9.58
C ARG A 41 3.66 -0.83 -9.58
N ALA A 42 3.74 -0.20 -8.41
CA ALA A 42 4.28 1.13 -8.23
C ALA A 42 5.82 1.21 -8.42
N GLY A 43 6.48 0.07 -8.70
CA GLY A 43 7.93 -0.01 -8.80
C GLY A 43 8.61 0.01 -7.43
N PRO A 44 9.95 -0.17 -7.39
CA PRO A 44 10.69 -0.17 -6.14
C PRO A 44 10.48 1.16 -5.42
N LEU A 45 9.84 1.12 -4.26
CA LEU A 45 9.89 2.23 -3.32
C LEU A 45 11.37 2.43 -2.98
N PRO A 46 11.95 3.64 -3.17
CA PRO A 46 13.28 3.89 -2.65
C PRO A 46 13.21 3.62 -1.15
N ILE A 47 14.10 2.75 -0.68
CA ILE A 47 14.31 2.29 0.70
C ILE A 47 14.46 3.42 1.76
N TYR A 48 14.27 4.69 1.37
CA TYR A 48 14.37 5.89 2.19
C TYR A 48 13.07 6.36 2.85
N ALA A 49 11.90 5.90 2.40
CA ALA A 49 10.61 6.42 2.89
C ALA A 49 10.24 6.00 4.33
N ALA A 50 10.99 5.09 4.97
CA ALA A 50 10.78 4.70 6.37
C ALA A 50 11.38 5.70 7.39
N SER A 51 12.01 6.79 6.93
CA SER A 51 12.76 7.72 7.80
C SER A 51 12.02 9.03 8.13
N ILE A 52 10.82 9.27 7.62
CA ILE A 52 10.07 10.50 7.94
C ILE A 52 8.85 10.16 8.79
N SER A 53 9.14 9.98 10.07
CA SER A 53 8.23 10.26 11.17
C SER A 53 9.10 10.80 12.30
N ALA A 54 9.32 12.11 12.27
CA ALA A 54 9.78 12.93 13.39
C ALA A 54 8.71 14.00 13.62
#